data_AF-A0A8J2YRY4-F1
#
_entry.id   AF-A0A8J2YRY4-F1
#
_cell.length_a   1.000
_cell.length_b   1.000
_cell.length_c   1.000
_cell.angle_alpha   90.00
_cell.angle_beta   90.00
_cell.angle_gamma   90.00
#
_symmetry.space_group_name_H-M   'P 1'
#
loop_
_entity.id
_entity.type
_entity.pdbx_description
1 polymer ?
#
loop_
_entity_poly.entity_id
_entity_poly.type
_entity_poly.pdbx_seq_one_letter_code
_entity_poly.pdbx_strand_id
1 'polypeptide(L)'
;MASVKTKAAAAIAPPVAAAPAAPTANGMVDRIPGLTDEALATLRQNALRLEANGTAQQRAAAASMLPAINAEFDARTAAKLDERRTAAAASRKQIRAKTAVPA
;
A
#
# COMPACT_ATOMS: atom_id res chain seq x y z
N MET A 1 43.28 26.98 -13.38
CA MET A 1 42.29 25.88 -13.41
C MET A 1 42.22 25.26 -12.01
N ALA A 2 41.46 25.88 -11.10
CA ALA A 2 41.37 25.44 -9.71
C ALA A 2 40.19 24.46 -9.56
N SER A 3 40.49 23.22 -9.19
CA SER A 3 39.51 22.15 -8.96
C SER A 3 38.54 22.52 -7.84
N VAL A 4 37.26 22.54 -8.17
CA VAL A 4 36.18 22.76 -7.21
C VAL A 4 35.94 21.46 -6.42
N LYS A 5 35.98 21.64 -5.11
CA LYS A 5 35.91 20.69 -4.02
C LYS A 5 34.58 19.91 -4.03
N THR A 6 34.64 18.59 -4.13
CA THR A 6 33.50 17.71 -3.89
C THR A 6 33.15 17.74 -2.40
N LYS A 7 31.98 18.31 -2.09
CA LYS A 7 31.38 18.31 -0.76
C LYS A 7 30.82 16.91 -0.49
N ALA A 8 31.56 16.11 0.28
CA ALA A 8 31.05 14.87 0.85
C ALA A 8 29.87 15.18 1.77
N ALA A 9 28.66 14.83 1.32
CA ALA A 9 27.49 14.81 2.18
C ALA A 9 27.71 13.69 3.22
N ALA A 10 27.83 14.10 4.48
CA ALA A 10 27.90 13.22 5.62
C ALA A 10 26.65 12.34 5.67
N ALA A 11 26.78 11.09 5.23
CA ALA A 11 25.86 10.04 5.58
C ALA A 11 26.11 9.71 7.06
N ILE A 12 25.29 10.31 7.92
CA ILE A 12 25.11 9.83 9.29
C ILE A 12 24.49 8.43 9.17
N ALA A 13 25.34 7.41 9.16
CA ALA A 13 24.94 6.05 9.45
C ALA A 13 24.82 5.94 10.98
N PRO A 14 23.65 5.63 11.55
CA PRO A 14 23.61 5.23 12.95
C PRO A 14 24.35 3.89 13.10
N PRO A 15 25.01 3.65 14.24
CA PRO A 15 25.66 2.38 14.52
C PRO A 15 24.59 1.28 14.56
N VAL A 16 24.85 0.20 13.84
CA VAL A 16 24.03 -1.01 13.76
C VAL A 16 23.99 -1.72 15.12
N ALA A 17 23.19 -1.20 16.05
CA ALA A 17 22.64 -2.00 17.12
C ALA A 17 21.78 -3.09 16.46
N ALA A 18 22.10 -4.35 16.76
CA ALA A 18 21.43 -5.54 16.26
C ALA A 18 19.90 -5.33 16.20
N ALA A 19 19.38 -5.11 14.99
CA ALA A 19 17.95 -5.02 14.77
C ALA A 19 17.35 -6.39 15.12
N PRO A 20 16.35 -6.49 16.00
CA PRO A 20 15.61 -7.73 16.18
C PRO A 20 15.10 -8.15 14.80
N ALA A 21 15.25 -9.43 14.48
CA ALA A 21 14.93 -10.03 13.19
C ALA A 21 13.72 -9.31 12.55
N ALA A 22 14.00 -8.55 11.49
CA ALA A 22 12.94 -7.89 10.73
C ALA A 22 11.89 -8.97 10.43
N PRO A 23 10.59 -8.69 10.63
CA PRO A 23 9.55 -9.69 10.40
C PRO A 23 9.78 -10.25 9.00
N THR A 24 10.05 -11.55 8.94
CA THR A 24 10.25 -12.25 7.68
C THR A 24 9.09 -11.92 6.76
N ALA A 25 9.35 -11.70 5.47
CA ALA A 25 8.35 -11.28 4.49
C ALA A 25 7.02 -12.05 4.63
N ASN A 26 7.09 -13.35 4.92
CA ASN A 26 5.94 -14.21 5.18
C ASN A 26 5.03 -13.72 6.33
N GLY A 27 5.61 -13.32 7.47
CA GLY A 27 4.83 -12.85 8.62
C GLY A 27 4.17 -11.47 8.41
N MET A 28 4.60 -10.71 7.41
CA MET A 28 3.89 -9.49 7.00
C MET A 28 2.79 -9.75 5.99
N VAL A 29 2.93 -10.75 5.10
CA VAL A 29 1.87 -11.14 4.17
C VAL A 29 0.61 -11.56 4.94
N ASP A 30 0.76 -12.30 6.03
CA ASP A 30 -0.36 -12.73 6.88
C ASP A 30 -1.13 -11.58 7.53
N ARG A 31 -0.51 -10.40 7.65
CA ARG A 31 -1.11 -9.22 8.30
C ARG A 31 -1.80 -8.28 7.31
N ILE A 32 -1.55 -8.43 6.01
CA ILE A 32 -2.10 -7.57 4.95
C ILE A 32 -3.62 -7.42 5.02
N PRO A 33 -4.42 -8.50 5.21
CA PRO A 33 -5.88 -8.38 5.26
C PRO A 33 -6.38 -7.51 6.41
N GLY A 34 -5.62 -7.42 7.51
CA GLY A 34 -5.98 -6.62 8.69
C GLY A 34 -5.53 -5.16 8.64
N LEU A 35 -4.82 -4.73 7.58
CA LEU A 35 -4.33 -3.36 7.47
C LEU A 35 -5.44 -2.38 7.11
N THR A 36 -5.33 -1.13 7.54
CA THR A 36 -6.16 -0.05 7.00
C THR A 36 -5.71 0.30 5.58
N ASP A 37 -6.56 0.98 4.81
CA ASP A 37 -6.22 1.40 3.43
C ASP A 37 -4.95 2.27 3.39
N GLU A 38 -4.79 3.16 4.38
CA GLU A 38 -3.63 4.03 4.52
C GLU A 38 -2.36 3.24 4.86
N ALA A 39 -2.47 2.26 5.77
CA ALA A 39 -1.36 1.39 6.12
C ALA A 39 -0.94 0.50 4.94
N LEU A 40 -1.91 0.01 4.16
CA LEU A 40 -1.67 -0.77 2.96
C LEU A 40 -0.99 0.07 1.85
N ALA A 41 -1.41 1.33 1.67
CA ALA A 41 -0.78 2.26 0.73
C ALA A 41 0.67 2.57 1.13
N THR A 42 0.89 2.84 2.41
CA THR A 42 2.23 3.08 2.97
C THR A 42 3.12 1.85 2.79
N LEU A 43 2.60 0.65 3.05
CA LEU A 43 3.32 -0.60 2.87
C LEU A 43 3.71 -0.81 1.41
N ARG A 44 2.80 -0.56 0.46
CA ARG A 44 3.06 -0.64 -0.98
C ARG A 44 4.17 0.32 -1.41
N GLN A 45 4.11 1.58 -1.00
CA GLN A 45 5.11 2.57 -1.36
C GLN A 45 6.50 2.19 -0.82
N ASN A 46 6.57 1.68 0.41
CA ASN A 46 7.80 1.19 0.98
C ASN A 46 8.34 -0.04 0.24
N ALA A 47 7.48 -1.00 -0.12
CA ALA A 47 7.85 -2.17 -0.90
C ALA A 47 8.42 -1.76 -2.27
N LEU A 48 7.79 -0.84 -2.99
CA LEU A 48 8.30 -0.31 -4.26
C LEU A 48 9.65 0.39 -4.11
N ARG A 49 9.83 1.20 -3.05
CA ARG A 49 11.11 1.85 -2.79
C ARG A 49 12.21 0.84 -2.48
N LEU A 50 11.90 -0.22 -1.73
CA LEU A 50 12.84 -1.28 -1.39
C LEU A 50 13.18 -2.17 -2.60
N GLU A 51 12.24 -2.40 -3.50
CA GLU A 51 12.51 -3.09 -4.77
C GLU A 51 13.48 -2.28 -5.64
N ALA A 52 13.25 -0.97 -5.78
CA ALA A 52 14.11 -0.11 -6.59
C ALA A 52 15.50 0.09 -5.96
N ASN A 53 15.55 0.48 -4.68
CA ASN A 53 16.76 1.02 -4.04
C ASN A 53 17.29 0.18 -2.86
N GLY A 54 16.64 -0.93 -2.53
CA GLY A 54 17.05 -1.78 -1.41
C GLY A 54 18.25 -2.68 -1.72
N THR A 55 18.78 -3.28 -0.66
CA THR A 55 19.75 -4.38 -0.74
C THR A 55 19.14 -5.61 -1.42
N ALA A 56 19.96 -6.55 -1.90
CA ALA A 56 19.47 -7.77 -2.57
C ALA A 56 18.41 -8.52 -1.74
N GLN A 57 18.61 -8.60 -0.42
CA GLN A 57 17.67 -9.25 0.50
C GLN A 57 16.36 -8.45 0.66
N GLN A 58 16.43 -7.11 0.71
CA GLN A 58 15.26 -6.25 0.76
C GLN A 58 14.46 -6.27 -0.54
N ARG A 59 15.15 -6.33 -1.69
CA ARG A 59 14.51 -6.47 -3.00
C ARG A 59 13.76 -7.80 -3.10
N ALA A 60 14.38 -8.90 -2.69
CA ALA A 60 13.74 -10.21 -2.68
C ALA A 60 12.50 -10.23 -1.76
N ALA A 61 12.58 -9.63 -0.57
CA ALA A 61 11.46 -9.50 0.34
C ALA A 61 10.34 -8.59 -0.22
N ALA A 62 10.68 -7.48 -0.87
CA ALA A 62 9.70 -6.61 -1.51
C ALA A 62 9.00 -7.31 -2.68
N ALA A 63 9.77 -8.00 -3.53
CA ALA A 63 9.25 -8.76 -4.67
C ALA A 63 8.30 -9.88 -4.24
N SER A 64 8.53 -10.54 -3.09
CA SER A 64 7.60 -11.55 -2.58
C SER A 64 6.33 -10.96 -1.96
N MET A 65 6.38 -9.74 -1.42
CA MET A 65 5.23 -9.08 -0.79
C MET A 65 4.32 -8.32 -1.76
N LEU A 66 4.88 -7.75 -2.82
CA LEU A 66 4.13 -6.92 -3.78
C LEU A 66 2.89 -7.61 -4.38
N PRO A 67 2.91 -8.91 -4.76
CA PRO A 67 1.73 -9.60 -5.26
C PRO A 67 0.57 -9.62 -4.26
N ALA A 68 0.85 -9.90 -2.98
CA ALA A 68 -0.17 -9.95 -1.93
C ALA A 68 -0.75 -8.56 -1.62
N ILE A 69 0.11 -7.54 -1.60
CA ILE A 69 -0.32 -6.15 -1.39
C ILE A 69 -1.24 -5.68 -2.53
N ASN A 70 -0.88 -5.98 -3.78
CA ASN A 70 -1.69 -5.59 -4.94
C ASN A 70 -3.03 -6.34 -4.96
N ALA A 71 -3.03 -7.64 -4.65
CA ALA A 71 -4.26 -8.44 -4.59
C ALA A 71 -5.27 -7.87 -3.57
N GLU A 72 -4.79 -7.44 -2.39
CA GLU A 72 -5.63 -6.80 -1.39
C GLU A 72 -6.17 -5.43 -1.86
N PHE A 73 -5.34 -4.63 -2.55
CA PHE A 73 -5.79 -3.38 -3.16
C PHE A 73 -6.93 -3.59 -4.17
N ASP A 74 -6.79 -4.60 -5.02
CA ASP A 74 -7.78 -4.96 -6.02
C ASP A 74 -9.07 -5.45 -5.35
N ALA A 75 -8.95 -6.30 -4.32
CA ALA A 75 -10.09 -6.79 -3.55
C ALA A 75 -10.89 -5.66 -2.89
N ARG A 76 -10.21 -4.67 -2.29
CA ARG A 76 -10.87 -3.50 -1.68
C ARG A 76 -11.51 -2.58 -2.71
N THR A 77 -10.86 -2.42 -3.85
CA THR A 77 -11.40 -1.60 -4.93
C THR A 77 -12.67 -2.22 -5.51
N ALA A 78 -12.68 -3.55 -5.67
CA ALA A 78 -13.87 -4.30 -6.08
C ALA A 78 -15.01 -4.18 -5.05
N ALA A 79 -14.74 -4.38 -3.76
CA ALA A 79 -15.74 -4.26 -2.69
C ALA A 79 -16.39 -2.87 -2.67
N LYS A 80 -15.59 -1.79 -2.75
CA LYS A 80 -16.10 -0.41 -2.80
C LYS A 80 -16.96 -0.14 -4.03
N LEU A 81 -16.64 -0.74 -5.17
CA LEU A 81 -17.42 -0.57 -6.39
C LEU A 81 -18.80 -1.23 -6.26
N ASP A 82 -18.86 -2.41 -5.65
CA ASP A 82 -20.10 -3.14 -5.42
C ASP A 82 -21.00 -2.45 -4.39
N GLU A 83 -20.43 -1.92 -3.31
CA GLU A 83 -21.15 -1.06 -2.36
C GLU A 83 -21.74 0.18 -3.03
N ARG A 84 -20.96 0.86 -3.88
CA ARG A 84 -21.46 2.03 -4.63
C ARG A 84 -22.58 1.66 -5.59
N ARG A 85 -22.50 0.51 -6.25
CA ARG A 85 -23.53 0.02 -7.17
C ARG A 85 -24.83 -0.29 -6.44
N THR A 86 -24.76 -0.94 -5.28
CA THR A 86 -25.95 -1.26 -4.46
C THR A 86 -26.59 0.00 -3.87
N ALA A 87 -25.78 0.94 -3.36
CA ALA A 87 -26.25 2.24 -2.88
C ALA A 87 -26.92 3.05 -4.00
N ALA A 88 -26.33 3.11 -5.20
CA ALA A 88 -26.92 3.80 -6.34
C ALA A 88 -28.23 3.15 -6.81
N ALA A 89 -28.35 1.82 -6.75
CA ALA A 89 -29.60 1.12 -7.05
C ALA A 89 -30.69 1.43 -6.01
N ALA A 90 -30.35 1.46 -4.72
CA ALA A 90 -31.27 1.82 -3.65
C ALA A 90 -31.78 3.26 -3.78
N SER A 91 -30.89 4.23 -4.03
CA SER A 91 -31.27 5.64 -4.21
C SER A 91 -32.18 5.85 -5.42
N ARG A 92 -31.92 5.15 -6.54
CA ARG A 92 -32.80 5.21 -7.74
C ARG A 92 -34.20 4.66 -7.47
N LYS A 93 -34.32 3.59 -6.67
CA LYS A 93 -35.61 3.01 -6.27
C LYS A 93 -36.39 3.98 -5.38
N GLN A 94 -35.72 4.66 -4.44
CA GLN A 94 -36.34 5.66 -3.57
C GLN A 94 -36.80 6.89 -4.34
N ILE A 95 -35.99 7.41 -5.27
CA ILE A 95 -36.39 8.56 -6.11
C ILE A 95 -37.60 8.19 -6.95
N ARG A 96 -37.60 7.03 -7.63
CA ARG A 96 -38.77 6.57 -8.39
C ARG A 96 -40.03 6.39 -7.53
N ALA A 97 -39.91 5.86 -6.32
CA ALA A 97 -41.06 5.71 -5.42
C ALA A 97 -41.58 7.06 -4.86
N LYS A 98 -40.69 8.05 -4.70
CA LYS A 98 -41.05 9.40 -4.23
C LYS A 98 -41.70 10.25 -5.33
N THR A 99 -41.27 10.08 -6.58
CA THR A 99 -41.86 10.76 -7.75
C THR A 99 -43.11 10.02 -8.28
N ALA A 100 -43.25 8.73 -7.96
CA ALA A 100 -44.47 7.96 -8.19
C ALA A 100 -45.40 8.04 -6.95
N VAL A 101 -45.96 9.22 -6.70
CA VAL A 101 -47.23 9.32 -5.97
C VAL A 101 -48.31 9.74 -6.98
N PRO A 102 -49.44 9.02 -7.02
CA PRO A 102 -50.45 9.04 -8.08
C PRO A 102 -51.47 10.18 -7.92
N ALA A 103 -52.05 10.58 -9.05
CA ALA A 103 -53.31 11.33 -9.28
C ALA A 103 -53.52 12.62 -8.47
#